data_AF-A0A849ZC59-F1
#
_entry.id   AF-A0A849ZC59-F1
#
_cell.length_a   1.000
_cell.length_b   1.000
_cell.length_c   1.000
_cell.angle_alpha   90.00
_cell.angle_beta   90.00
_cell.angle_gamma   90.00
#
_symmetry.space_group_name_H-M   'P 1'
#
loop_
_entity.id
_entity.type
_entity.pdbx_description
1 polymer ?
#
loop_
_entity_poly.entity_id
_entity_poly.type
_entity_poly.pdbx_seq_one_letter_code
_entity_poly.pdbx_strand_id
1 'polypeptide(L)'
;MNRQDVTREVQQFFGFVPGFIQALPDNHIGPLWESMRKIQLEEGVIPAKYQQLIMLAVSTYAKCKYCTDFHTEVAKMLGATKEEIAETAILVGHTAEWSNMLGGTQYDFDTFKKEVRSACTAMAKSAPAKGNGGKQARARSNRSGCGTIAPSDRALEQEHDHRHDARERDGRDGHA
;
A
#
# COMPACT_ATOMS: atom_id res chain seq x y z
N MET A 1 2.37 22.95 -10.22
CA MET A 1 3.38 23.91 -9.68
C MET A 1 4.56 24.09 -10.65
N ASN A 2 5.27 25.22 -10.66
CA ASN A 2 6.50 25.39 -11.45
C ASN A 2 7.76 24.99 -10.65
N ARG A 3 8.94 24.92 -11.30
CA ARG A 3 10.21 24.52 -10.63
C ARG A 3 10.56 25.38 -9.42
N GLN A 4 10.39 26.70 -9.51
CA GLN A 4 10.77 27.61 -8.43
C GLN A 4 9.90 27.36 -7.19
N ASP A 5 8.62 27.08 -7.39
CA ASP A 5 7.70 26.73 -6.31
C ASP A 5 8.10 25.42 -5.64
N VAL A 6 8.36 24.38 -6.44
CA VAL A 6 8.79 23.07 -5.91
C VAL A 6 10.11 23.20 -5.15
N THR A 7 11.10 23.87 -5.73
CA THR A 7 12.43 24.05 -5.11
C THR A 7 12.32 24.76 -3.76
N ARG A 8 11.48 25.80 -3.67
CA ARG A 8 11.24 26.54 -2.42
C ARG A 8 10.60 25.65 -1.34
N GLU A 9 9.60 24.87 -1.70
CA GLU A 9 8.95 23.96 -0.74
C GLU A 9 9.87 22.83 -0.29
N VAL A 10 10.60 22.23 -1.22
CA VAL A 10 11.60 21.18 -0.94
C VAL A 10 12.67 21.72 0.02
N GLN A 11 13.17 22.94 -0.25
CA GLN A 11 14.12 23.63 0.62
C GLN A 11 13.55 23.87 2.02
N GLN A 12 12.28 24.27 2.13
CA GLN A 12 11.61 24.49 3.40
C GLN A 12 11.43 23.17 4.19
N PHE A 13 11.14 22.07 3.49
CA PHE A 13 10.88 20.79 4.12
C PHE A 13 12.17 20.05 4.51
N PHE A 14 13.13 19.94 3.59
CA PHE A 14 14.37 19.18 3.79
C PHE A 14 15.55 20.02 4.27
N GLY A 15 15.43 21.36 4.27
CA GLY A 15 16.56 22.26 4.57
C GLY A 15 17.60 22.38 3.45
N PHE A 16 17.41 21.64 2.35
CA PHE A 16 18.17 21.71 1.10
C PHE A 16 17.32 21.15 -0.04
N VAL A 17 17.72 21.36 -1.29
CA VAL A 17 17.06 20.75 -2.46
C VAL A 17 17.89 19.54 -2.91
N PRO A 18 17.42 18.30 -2.72
CA PRO A 18 18.18 17.12 -3.11
C PRO A 18 18.44 17.06 -4.62
N GLY A 19 19.61 16.53 -5.00
CA GLY A 19 20.01 16.43 -6.42
C GLY A 19 19.03 15.65 -7.30
N PHE A 20 18.35 14.63 -6.74
CA PHE A 20 17.35 13.87 -7.49
C PHE A 20 16.09 14.68 -7.84
N ILE A 21 15.76 15.72 -7.07
CA ILE A 21 14.69 16.68 -7.43
C ILE A 21 15.18 17.63 -8.52
N GLN A 22 16.42 18.11 -8.41
CA GLN A 22 17.01 19.02 -9.41
C GLN A 22 17.08 18.37 -10.79
N ALA A 23 17.36 17.07 -10.84
CA ALA A 23 17.45 16.28 -12.07
C ALA A 23 16.11 16.09 -12.81
N LEU A 24 14.95 16.37 -12.19
CA LEU A 24 13.65 16.23 -12.83
C LEU A 24 13.45 17.29 -13.92
N PRO A 25 12.82 16.99 -15.07
CA PRO A 25 12.44 17.99 -16.06
C PRO A 25 11.36 18.97 -15.56
N ASP A 26 11.34 20.20 -16.10
CA ASP A 26 10.41 21.27 -15.68
C ASP A 26 8.93 20.89 -15.81
N ASN A 27 8.57 20.14 -16.84
CA ASN A 27 7.19 19.70 -17.06
C ASN A 27 6.74 18.56 -16.13
N HIS A 28 7.67 17.89 -15.45
CA HIS A 28 7.36 16.76 -14.56
C HIS A 28 7.59 17.06 -13.08
N ILE A 29 8.45 18.03 -12.73
CA ILE A 29 8.80 18.32 -11.34
C ILE A 29 7.59 18.72 -10.49
N GLY A 30 6.69 19.54 -11.03
CA GLY A 30 5.46 19.95 -10.34
C GLY A 30 4.55 18.77 -9.99
N PRO A 31 4.06 18.01 -10.99
CA PRO A 31 3.20 16.85 -10.75
C PRO A 31 3.83 15.78 -9.84
N LEU A 32 5.12 15.51 -9.99
CA LEU A 32 5.82 14.53 -9.15
C LEU A 32 5.90 14.99 -7.68
N TRP A 33 6.19 16.28 -7.46
CA TRP A 33 6.23 16.84 -6.12
C TRP A 33 4.84 16.88 -5.46
N GLU A 34 3.80 17.26 -6.20
CA GLU A 34 2.41 17.25 -5.71
C GLU A 34 1.99 15.83 -5.27
N SER A 35 2.32 14.82 -6.07
CA SER A 35 2.08 13.41 -5.72
C SER A 35 2.85 12.99 -4.46
N MET A 36 4.14 13.31 -4.38
CA MET A 36 4.97 13.00 -3.22
C MET A 36 4.42 13.64 -1.95
N ARG A 37 4.05 14.93 -2.00
CA ARG A 37 3.48 15.64 -0.86
C ARG A 37 2.21 14.96 -0.34
N LYS A 38 1.27 14.71 -1.26
CA LYS A 38 -0.02 14.12 -0.91
C LYS A 38 0.12 12.73 -0.29
N ILE A 39 1.06 11.93 -0.78
CA ILE A 39 1.26 10.57 -0.30
C ILE A 39 2.11 10.56 0.97
N GLN A 40 3.20 11.32 1.05
CA GLN A 40 4.21 11.14 2.09
C GLN A 40 4.18 12.18 3.21
N LEU A 41 3.68 13.39 2.94
CA LEU A 41 3.75 14.52 3.88
C LEU A 41 2.39 14.87 4.50
N GLU A 42 1.31 14.63 3.77
CA GLU A 42 -0.06 14.88 4.24
C GLU A 42 -0.61 13.67 5.01
N GLU A 43 -1.55 13.93 5.92
CA GLU A 43 -2.16 12.87 6.74
C GLU A 43 -3.13 12.03 5.90
N GLY A 44 -2.90 10.70 5.91
CA GLY A 44 -3.77 9.72 5.29
C GLY A 44 -4.62 8.95 6.32
N VAL A 45 -5.45 8.03 5.82
CA VAL A 45 -6.25 7.13 6.67
C VAL A 45 -5.40 6.09 7.41
N ILE A 46 -4.22 5.77 6.88
CA ILE A 46 -3.24 4.91 7.54
C ILE A 46 -2.33 5.80 8.39
N PRO A 47 -2.18 5.54 9.70
CA PRO A 47 -1.29 6.33 10.55
C PRO A 47 0.15 6.33 10.01
N ALA A 48 0.81 7.49 10.08
CA ALA A 48 2.07 7.74 9.38
C ALA A 48 3.15 6.67 9.62
N LYS A 49 3.34 6.21 10.87
CA LYS A 49 4.31 5.15 11.19
C LYS A 49 4.04 3.87 10.38
N TYR A 50 2.79 3.41 10.34
CA TYR A 50 2.42 2.19 9.62
C TYR A 50 2.49 2.39 8.11
N GLN A 51 2.14 3.57 7.61
CA GLN A 51 2.33 3.89 6.19
C GLN A 51 3.80 3.76 5.78
N GLN A 52 4.74 4.24 6.61
CA GLN A 52 6.17 4.13 6.31
C GLN A 52 6.71 2.71 6.44
N LEU A 53 6.19 1.90 7.38
CA LEU A 53 6.51 0.47 7.43
C LEU A 53 6.00 -0.29 6.20
N ILE A 54 4.82 0.05 5.68
CA ILE A 54 4.30 -0.49 4.40
C ILE A 54 5.20 -0.06 3.24
N MET A 55 5.56 1.22 3.16
CA MET A 55 6.47 1.72 2.11
C MET A 55 7.85 1.06 2.20
N LEU A 56 8.36 0.80 3.41
CA LEU A 56 9.58 0.03 3.62
C LEU A 56 9.46 -1.41 3.10
N ALA A 57 8.33 -2.09 3.39
CA ALA A 57 8.07 -3.44 2.89
C ALA A 57 8.04 -3.47 1.35
N VAL A 58 7.28 -2.55 0.74
CA VAL A 58 7.17 -2.42 -0.73
C VAL A 58 8.55 -2.13 -1.35
N SER A 59 9.31 -1.20 -0.76
CA SER A 59 10.66 -0.85 -1.22
C SER A 59 11.63 -2.01 -1.18
N THR A 60 11.59 -2.77 -0.09
CA THR A 60 12.45 -3.94 0.12
C THR A 60 12.09 -5.06 -0.85
N TYR A 61 10.80 -5.35 -1.03
CA TYR A 61 10.33 -6.34 -2.01
C TYR A 61 10.68 -5.94 -3.45
N ALA A 62 10.53 -4.65 -3.79
CA ALA A 62 10.91 -4.09 -5.10
C ALA A 62 12.44 -3.96 -5.27
N LYS A 63 13.24 -4.26 -4.24
CA LYS A 63 14.71 -4.16 -4.23
C LYS A 63 15.23 -2.74 -4.52
N CYS A 64 14.45 -1.71 -4.18
CA CYS A 64 14.85 -0.32 -4.34
C CYS A 64 15.72 0.14 -3.15
N LYS A 65 17.05 0.14 -3.32
CA LYS A 65 17.98 0.55 -2.25
C LYS A 65 17.72 1.97 -1.73
N TYR A 66 17.46 2.93 -2.64
CA TYR A 66 17.15 4.31 -2.27
C TYR A 66 15.90 4.42 -1.40
N CYS A 67 14.84 3.72 -1.79
CA CYS A 67 13.56 3.74 -1.12
C CYS A 67 13.63 3.00 0.23
N THR A 68 14.35 1.88 0.28
CA THR A 68 14.57 1.13 1.53
C THR A 68 15.26 1.98 2.58
N ASP A 69 16.33 2.69 2.23
CA ASP A 69 17.04 3.55 3.18
C ASP A 69 16.15 4.72 3.63
N PHE A 70 15.52 5.41 2.68
CA PHE A 70 14.64 6.54 2.98
C PHE A 70 13.47 6.14 3.91
N HIS A 71 12.71 5.10 3.56
CA HIS A 71 11.56 4.68 4.35
C HIS A 71 11.95 4.06 5.69
N THR A 72 13.15 3.48 5.80
CA THR A 72 13.70 3.05 7.09
C THR A 72 13.91 4.24 8.03
N GLU A 73 14.56 5.31 7.56
CA GLU A 73 14.85 6.48 8.39
C GLU A 73 13.58 7.26 8.75
N VAL A 74 12.65 7.43 7.82
CA VAL A 74 11.36 8.09 8.11
C VAL A 74 10.52 7.25 9.08
N ALA A 75 10.50 5.92 8.95
CA ALA A 75 9.80 5.06 9.90
C ALA A 75 10.37 5.21 11.33
N LYS A 76 11.70 5.21 11.48
CA LYS A 76 12.38 5.45 12.78
C LYS A 76 12.04 6.82 13.35
N MET A 77 12.06 7.86 12.52
CA MET A 77 11.68 9.23 12.92
C MET A 77 10.24 9.27 13.47
N LEU A 78 9.35 8.46 12.92
CA LEU A 78 7.96 8.31 13.37
C LEU A 78 7.77 7.31 14.53
N GLY A 79 8.87 6.86 15.14
CA GLY A 79 8.87 6.01 16.33
C GLY A 79 8.74 4.50 16.04
N ALA A 80 9.04 4.05 14.82
CA ALA A 80 9.14 2.62 14.54
C ALA A 80 10.29 2.00 15.34
N THR A 81 10.01 0.88 16.02
CA THR A 81 11.04 0.19 16.81
C THR A 81 11.92 -0.69 15.92
N LYS A 82 13.06 -1.15 16.46
CA LYS A 82 13.93 -2.11 15.77
C LYS A 82 13.20 -3.41 15.49
N GLU A 83 12.34 -3.82 16.42
CA GLU A 83 11.51 -5.01 16.32
C GLU A 83 10.48 -4.87 15.20
N GLU A 84 9.82 -3.72 15.07
CA GLU A 84 8.85 -3.47 13.98
C GLU A 84 9.54 -3.47 12.60
N ILE A 85 10.74 -2.91 12.50
CA ILE A 85 11.54 -2.93 11.25
C ILE A 85 12.00 -4.36 10.92
N ALA A 86 12.46 -5.12 11.93
CA ALA A 86 12.86 -6.52 11.75
C ALA A 86 11.68 -7.41 11.34
N GLU A 87 10.52 -7.23 11.98
CA GLU A 87 9.29 -7.92 11.63
C GLU A 87 8.84 -7.57 10.21
N THR A 88 8.96 -6.30 9.80
CA THR A 88 8.70 -5.89 8.41
C THR A 88 9.56 -6.66 7.42
N ALA A 89 10.86 -6.84 7.70
CA ALA A 89 11.76 -7.62 6.85
C ALA A 89 11.37 -9.11 6.80
N ILE A 90 10.96 -9.70 7.93
CA ILE A 90 10.46 -11.07 7.99
C ILE A 90 9.20 -11.25 7.14
N LEU A 91 8.24 -10.31 7.21
CA LEU A 91 7.01 -10.35 6.41
C LEU A 91 7.28 -10.28 4.90
N VAL A 92 8.25 -9.46 4.49
CA VAL A 92 8.70 -9.39 3.10
C VAL A 92 9.29 -10.73 2.66
N GLY A 93 10.18 -11.33 3.47
CA GLY A 93 10.79 -12.63 3.20
C GLY A 93 9.74 -13.74 3.08
N HIS A 94 8.80 -13.79 4.02
CA HIS A 94 7.71 -14.77 4.02
C HIS A 94 6.83 -14.67 2.77
N THR A 95 6.50 -13.44 2.35
CA THR A 95 5.71 -13.21 1.14
C THR A 95 6.45 -13.70 -0.11
N ALA A 96 7.77 -13.46 -0.20
CA ALA A 96 8.59 -13.94 -1.30
C ALA A 96 8.71 -15.48 -1.30
N GLU A 97 8.86 -16.10 -0.13
CA GLU A 97 8.92 -17.55 0.04
C GLU A 97 7.68 -18.25 -0.53
N TRP A 98 6.48 -17.84 -0.10
CA TRP A 98 5.22 -18.41 -0.60
C TRP A 98 5.02 -18.15 -2.10
N SER A 99 5.40 -16.96 -2.58
CA SER A 99 5.34 -16.64 -4.00
C SER A 99 6.21 -17.58 -4.84
N ASN A 100 7.43 -17.86 -4.37
CA ASN A 100 8.35 -18.79 -5.04
C ASN A 100 7.82 -20.22 -4.98
N MET A 101 7.24 -20.66 -3.86
CA MET A 101 6.73 -22.02 -3.71
C MET A 101 5.50 -22.26 -4.59
N LEU A 102 4.50 -21.38 -4.56
CA LEU A 102 3.30 -21.49 -5.41
C LEU A 102 3.64 -21.36 -6.89
N GLY A 103 4.49 -20.39 -7.25
CA GLY A 103 4.94 -20.21 -8.63
C GLY A 103 5.81 -21.37 -9.12
N GLY A 104 6.73 -21.87 -8.30
CA GLY A 104 7.61 -22.98 -8.66
C GLY A 104 6.87 -24.31 -8.80
N THR A 105 5.85 -24.55 -7.96
CA THR A 105 5.00 -25.74 -8.06
C THR A 105 3.93 -25.64 -9.14
N GLN A 106 3.77 -24.47 -9.77
CA GLN A 106 2.71 -24.19 -10.75
C GLN A 106 1.32 -24.52 -10.16
N TYR A 107 1.10 -24.14 -8.90
CA TYR A 107 -0.16 -24.41 -8.22
C TYR A 107 -1.34 -23.72 -8.93
N ASP A 108 -2.44 -24.43 -9.14
CA ASP A 108 -3.60 -23.91 -9.88
C ASP A 108 -4.27 -22.74 -9.14
N PHE A 109 -4.37 -21.60 -9.81
CA PHE A 109 -4.84 -20.35 -9.19
C PHE A 109 -6.34 -20.38 -8.86
N ASP A 110 -7.15 -21.08 -9.66
CA ASP A 110 -8.58 -21.19 -9.39
C ASP A 110 -8.87 -22.10 -8.19
N THR A 111 -8.11 -23.19 -8.07
CA THR A 111 -8.12 -24.07 -6.89
C THR A 111 -7.66 -23.30 -5.67
N PHE A 112 -6.55 -22.57 -5.74
CA PHE A 112 -6.04 -21.75 -4.63
C PHE A 112 -7.09 -20.77 -4.10
N LYS A 113 -7.78 -20.03 -5.00
CA LYS A 113 -8.87 -19.11 -4.61
C LYS A 113 -10.00 -19.84 -3.88
N LYS A 114 -10.42 -21.02 -4.36
CA LYS A 114 -11.50 -21.80 -3.73
C LYS A 114 -11.09 -22.28 -2.34
N GLU A 115 -9.86 -22.77 -2.20
CA GLU A 115 -9.31 -23.26 -0.93
C GLU A 115 -9.17 -22.14 0.09
N VAL A 116 -8.56 -21.00 -0.27
CA VAL A 116 -8.40 -19.84 0.63
C VAL A 116 -9.76 -19.33 1.13
N ARG A 117 -10.76 -19.19 0.24
CA ARG A 117 -12.11 -18.75 0.63
C ARG A 117 -12.79 -19.74 1.58
N SER A 118 -12.64 -21.03 1.32
CA SER A 118 -13.18 -22.10 2.16
C SER A 118 -12.51 -22.10 3.53
N ALA A 119 -11.19 -21.95 3.57
CA ALA A 119 -10.40 -21.83 4.80
C ALA A 119 -10.84 -20.61 5.63
N CYS A 120 -10.95 -19.42 5.02
CA CYS A 120 -11.44 -18.23 5.71
C CYS A 120 -12.83 -18.42 6.31
N THR A 121 -13.74 -19.05 5.57
CA THR A 121 -15.10 -19.36 6.04
C THR A 121 -15.08 -20.34 7.23
N ALA A 122 -14.24 -21.37 7.18
CA ALA A 122 -14.09 -22.33 8.28
C ALA A 122 -13.47 -21.68 9.52
N MET A 123 -12.42 -20.86 9.35
CA MET A 123 -11.77 -20.13 10.44
C MET A 123 -12.72 -19.15 11.13
N ALA A 124 -13.56 -18.44 10.37
CA ALA A 124 -14.55 -17.54 10.94
C ALA A 124 -15.59 -18.26 11.82
N LYS A 125 -15.91 -19.52 11.49
CA LYS A 125 -16.84 -20.35 12.27
C LYS A 125 -16.20 -20.96 13.52
N SER A 126 -14.89 -21.21 13.49
CA SER A 126 -14.14 -21.79 14.61
C SER A 126 -13.46 -20.76 15.51
N ALA A 127 -13.51 -19.47 15.17
CA ALA A 127 -12.91 -18.42 15.96
C ALA A 127 -13.54 -18.35 17.37
N PRO A 128 -12.77 -18.52 18.45
CA PRO A 128 -13.28 -18.31 19.79
C PRO A 128 -13.64 -16.84 19.99
N ALA A 129 -14.68 -16.57 20.79
CA ALA A 129 -15.10 -15.21 21.12
C ALA A 129 -13.96 -14.44 21.82
N LYS A 130 -13.25 -13.61 21.04
CA LYS A 130 -12.24 -12.60 21.45
C LYS A 130 -11.18 -13.07 22.47
N GLY A 131 -10.06 -13.57 21.96
CA GLY A 131 -8.82 -13.72 22.71
C GLY A 131 -7.94 -12.45 22.63
N ASN A 132 -8.02 -11.64 23.68
CA ASN A 132 -7.05 -10.65 24.18
C ASN A 132 -6.04 -10.01 23.18
N GLY A 133 -6.30 -8.75 22.83
CA GLY A 133 -5.36 -7.89 22.14
C GLY A 133 -4.04 -7.76 22.90
N GLY A 134 -2.95 -8.01 22.19
CA GLY A 134 -1.60 -7.74 22.65
C GLY A 134 -1.47 -6.28 23.08
N LYS A 135 -1.06 -6.10 24.34
CA LYS A 135 -0.79 -4.81 24.97
C LYS A 135 0.22 -4.02 24.13
N GLN A 136 -0.18 -2.88 23.59
CA GLN A 136 0.73 -1.74 23.43
C GLN A 136 0.04 -0.42 23.82
N ALA A 137 0.66 0.20 24.82
CA ALA A 137 0.60 1.60 25.25
C ALA A 137 -0.77 2.31 25.36
N ARG A 138 -1.19 2.44 26.62
CA ARG A 138 -2.22 3.37 27.11
C ARG A 138 -1.74 4.82 26.91
N ALA A 139 -2.22 5.49 25.87
CA ALA A 139 -2.20 6.96 25.80
C ALA A 139 -3.63 7.50 25.97
N ARG A 140 -3.74 8.54 26.78
CA ARG A 140 -4.98 9.03 27.40
C ARG A 140 -6.02 9.51 26.40
N SER A 141 -7.27 9.21 26.75
CA SER A 141 -8.49 9.74 26.16
C SER A 141 -8.47 11.25 25.95
N ASN A 142 -8.95 11.70 24.79
CA ASN A 142 -9.93 12.77 24.81
C ASN A 142 -11.07 12.48 23.84
N ARG A 143 -12.28 12.62 24.38
CA ARG A 143 -13.55 12.17 23.81
C ARG A 143 -14.30 13.41 23.33
N SER A 144 -14.68 13.42 22.06
CA SER A 144 -15.77 14.17 21.42
C SER A 144 -15.73 13.72 19.96
N GLY A 145 -16.70 13.08 19.34
CA GLY A 145 -18.13 12.95 19.55
C GLY A 145 -18.76 12.96 18.15
N CYS A 146 -19.81 12.16 17.93
CA CYS A 146 -20.59 12.04 16.68
C CYS A 146 -19.91 11.20 15.58
N GLY A 147 -20.53 10.21 14.93
CA GLY A 147 -21.89 9.68 14.93
C GLY A 147 -21.88 8.48 13.97
N THR A 148 -22.76 7.53 14.21
CA THR A 148 -22.98 6.29 13.44
C THR A 148 -23.09 6.50 11.93
N ILE A 149 -22.38 5.68 11.13
CA ILE A 149 -22.66 5.50 9.69
C ILE A 149 -22.90 4.00 9.43
N ALA A 150 -24.10 3.71 8.92
CA ALA A 150 -24.56 2.40 8.45
C ALA A 150 -24.18 2.21 6.95
N PRO A 151 -24.29 1.00 6.40
CA PRO A 151 -23.45 0.52 5.30
C PRO A 151 -23.96 0.95 3.91
N SER A 152 -23.05 1.37 3.04
CA SER A 152 -23.30 1.56 1.61
C SER A 152 -22.22 0.85 0.78
N ASP A 153 -22.17 -0.48 0.86
CA ASP A 153 -21.37 -1.35 -0.02
C ASP A 153 -22.30 -2.24 -0.86
N ARG A 154 -22.99 -1.65 -1.85
CA ARG A 154 -23.77 -2.44 -2.82
C ARG A 154 -23.86 -1.86 -4.24
N ALA A 155 -22.89 -1.04 -4.66
CA ALA A 155 -22.97 -0.39 -5.97
C ALA A 155 -21.72 -0.53 -6.88
N LEU A 156 -20.69 -1.31 -6.51
CA LEU A 156 -19.45 -1.37 -7.30
C LEU A 156 -19.21 -2.71 -8.04
N GLU A 157 -20.09 -3.70 -7.92
CA GLU A 157 -19.90 -5.01 -8.58
C GLU A 157 -20.62 -5.18 -9.93
N GLN A 158 -21.23 -4.14 -10.50
CA GLN A 158 -21.99 -4.26 -11.77
C GLN A 158 -21.37 -3.58 -13.00
N GLU A 159 -20.27 -2.84 -12.88
CA GLU A 159 -19.68 -2.13 -14.03
C GLU A 159 -18.53 -2.87 -14.75
N HIS A 160 -18.09 -4.02 -14.24
CA HIS A 160 -16.96 -4.76 -14.84
C HIS A 160 -17.36 -5.85 -15.85
N ASP A 161 -18.66 -6.18 -15.96
CA ASP A 161 -19.16 -7.30 -16.77
C ASP A 161 -19.67 -6.90 -18.18
N HIS A 162 -19.52 -5.63 -18.58
CA HIS A 162 -20.00 -5.14 -19.88
C HIS A 162 -18.91 -4.75 -20.87
N ARG A 163 -17.62 -4.92 -20.53
CA ARG A 163 -16.51 -4.63 -21.45
C ARG A 163 -15.90 -5.85 -22.13
N HIS A 164 -16.31 -7.06 -21.73
CA HIS A 164 -15.78 -8.29 -22.33
C HIS A 164 -16.61 -8.80 -23.53
N ASP A 165 -17.89 -8.43 -23.60
CA ASP A 165 -18.83 -8.95 -24.62
C ASP A 165 -18.82 -8.15 -25.95
N ALA A 166 -18.13 -7.01 -25.99
CA ALA A 166 -18.04 -6.15 -27.17
C ALA A 166 -16.89 -6.50 -28.12
N ARG A 167 -15.95 -7.38 -27.72
CA ARG A 167 -14.78 -7.75 -28.53
C ARG A 167 -14.94 -9.04 -29.34
N GLU A 168 -16.00 -9.81 -29.14
CA GLU A 168 -16.22 -11.09 -29.85
C GLU A 168 -17.19 -11.00 -31.03
N ARG A 169 -17.78 -9.83 -31.31
CA ARG A 169 -18.71 -9.63 -32.43
C ARG A 169 -18.10 -9.01 -33.70
N ASP A 170 -16.83 -8.62 -33.68
CA ASP A 170 -16.18 -7.88 -34.78
C ASP A 170 -15.15 -8.71 -35.58
N GLY A 171 -15.16 -10.05 -35.40
CA GLY A 171 -14.14 -10.96 -35.97
C GLY A 171 -14.65 -11.97 -37.01
N ARG A 172 -15.89 -11.83 -37.48
CA ARG A 172 -16.46 -12.70 -38.52
C ARG A 172 -17.04 -11.85 -39.64
N ASP A 173 -16.18 -11.46 -40.57
CA ASP A 173 -16.50 -11.26 -42.00
C ASP A 173 -15.21 -10.87 -42.74
N GLY A 174 -14.71 -11.76 -43.60
CA GLY A 174 -13.55 -11.44 -44.45
C GLY A 174 -12.73 -12.63 -44.94
N HIS A 175 -13.36 -13.61 -45.62
CA HIS A 175 -12.66 -14.48 -46.58
C HIS A 175 -13.63 -14.90 -47.70
N ALA A 176 -13.49 -14.22 -48.83
CA ALA A 176 -13.87 -14.67 -50.17
C ALA A 176 -12.93 -13.97 -51.17
#